data_AF-A0A7D9DU03-F1
#
_entry.id   AF-A0A7D9DU03-F1
#
_cell.length_a   1.000
_cell.length_b   1.000
_cell.length_c   1.000
_cell.angle_alpha   90.00
_cell.angle_beta   90.00
_cell.angle_gamma   90.00
#
_symmetry.space_group_name_H-M   'P 1'
#
loop_
_entity.id
_entity.type
_entity.pdbx_description
1 polymer ?
#
loop_
_entity_poly.entity_id
_entity_poly.type
_entity_poly.pdbx_seq_one_letter_code
_entity_poly.pdbx_strand_id
1 'polypeptide(L)'
;MQSYQCSPLSTPEGIVSTFSQCAKLQKDKDLKKFVSVVVLDEIGLAEDSPLMPLKTLHPLLEDGTATTEESGKTSDHHRVGFIGLSNWALDPAKMNRGIMLSRGVPSENELRDSASGICSGDEDIQSHLERTIWKLCKGYFDLYKRQSNSETLKNAQKDEFFGLRDFYSLVKMVYGFAVQAEPGDQISDIELEQSIRRNFSGLDDLNPVKIFSRHFPRLKDCLKYPSPQCHPVNLIQQSLGRTENEGESRYLLVLTENYAALRLLQGQFHNHDPVVIFGSSFPKDQQYTQFKSSDKQIIYKDHKTHPANETTITDENCLTDIELTVDDILPLLHSLNEHKATGPDGFSNKILKETAEQISPSLCLLFNLSLRSGSLPDDWKISNIVPVFKKGKRDHVSISTYFSFVKYIKSSRTLRTSQNKRPFASKC
;
A
#
# COMPACT_ATOMS: atom_id res chain seq x y z
N MET A 1 -18.97 -8.58 -3.20
CA MET A 1 -17.78 -9.05 -3.93
C MET A 1 -16.77 -9.53 -2.91
N GLN A 2 -16.17 -10.69 -3.14
CA GLN A 2 -15.08 -11.23 -2.32
C GLN A 2 -13.88 -11.44 -3.22
N SER A 3 -12.73 -10.87 -2.86
CA SER A 3 -11.49 -11.04 -3.60
C SER A 3 -10.58 -12.08 -2.94
N TYR A 4 -9.80 -12.77 -3.76
CA TYR A 4 -8.74 -13.68 -3.35
C TYR A 4 -7.51 -13.42 -4.21
N GLN A 5 -6.38 -13.11 -3.56
CA GLN A 5 -5.11 -12.89 -4.24
C GLN A 5 -4.46 -14.25 -4.52
N CYS A 6 -4.33 -14.60 -5.79
CA CYS A 6 -3.61 -15.79 -6.20
C CYS A 6 -2.09 -15.58 -6.10
N SER A 7 -1.40 -16.66 -5.77
CA SER A 7 0.05 -16.75 -5.74
C SER A 7 0.49 -18.17 -6.16
N PRO A 8 1.79 -18.41 -6.39
CA PRO A 8 2.29 -19.76 -6.67
C PRO A 8 2.04 -20.77 -5.53
N LEU A 9 1.76 -20.28 -4.31
CA LEU A 9 1.44 -21.09 -3.13
C LEU A 9 -0.07 -21.21 -2.87
N SER A 10 -0.91 -20.72 -3.78
CA SER A 10 -2.37 -20.81 -3.65
C SER A 10 -2.83 -22.25 -3.49
N THR A 11 -3.78 -22.46 -2.58
CA THR A 11 -4.40 -23.77 -2.34
C THR A 11 -5.79 -23.85 -2.99
N PRO A 12 -6.23 -25.05 -3.42
CA PRO A 12 -7.60 -25.28 -3.86
C PRO A 12 -8.64 -24.87 -2.81
N GLU A 13 -8.37 -25.13 -1.53
CA GLU A 13 -9.25 -24.82 -0.40
C GLU A 13 -9.48 -23.32 -0.24
N GLY A 14 -8.46 -22.49 -0.51
CA GLY A 14 -8.59 -21.04 -0.47
C GLY A 14 -9.59 -20.52 -1.50
N ILE A 15 -9.55 -21.06 -2.73
CA ILE A 15 -10.49 -20.72 -3.80
C ILE A 15 -11.90 -21.19 -3.44
N VAL A 16 -12.05 -22.47 -3.02
CA VAL A 16 -13.35 -23.03 -2.62
C VAL A 16 -13.97 -22.22 -1.48
N SER A 17 -13.19 -21.90 -0.44
CA SER A 17 -13.65 -21.08 0.68
C SER A 17 -14.16 -19.70 0.24
N THR A 18 -13.51 -19.09 -0.74
CA THR A 18 -13.91 -17.79 -1.30
C THR A 18 -15.26 -17.90 -2.02
N PHE A 19 -15.46 -18.94 -2.83
CA PHE A 19 -16.76 -19.24 -3.45
C PHE A 19 -17.85 -19.50 -2.42
N SER A 20 -17.57 -20.33 -1.41
CA SER A 20 -18.52 -20.60 -0.31
C SER A 20 -18.88 -19.34 0.47
N GLN A 21 -17.93 -18.41 0.68
CA GLN A 21 -18.20 -17.13 1.32
C GLN A 21 -19.14 -16.27 0.47
N CYS A 22 -18.93 -16.19 -0.85
CA CYS A 22 -19.84 -15.51 -1.77
C CYS A 22 -21.24 -16.14 -1.78
N ALA A 23 -21.34 -17.46 -1.82
CA ALA A 23 -22.61 -18.18 -1.76
C ALA A 23 -23.38 -17.87 -0.46
N LYS A 24 -22.68 -17.82 0.68
CA LYS A 24 -23.25 -17.41 1.97
C LYS A 24 -23.78 -15.96 1.97
N LEU A 25 -23.11 -15.04 1.28
CA LEU A 25 -23.58 -13.65 1.14
C LEU A 25 -24.83 -13.52 0.26
N GLN A 26 -24.96 -14.42 -0.71
CA GLN A 26 -26.09 -14.48 -1.63
C GLN A 26 -27.29 -15.27 -1.05
N LYS A 27 -27.05 -16.06 -0.01
CA LYS A 27 -28.09 -16.77 0.75
C LYS A 27 -29.12 -15.77 1.31
N ASP A 28 -30.40 -16.12 1.16
CA ASP A 28 -31.56 -15.32 1.60
C ASP A 28 -31.71 -13.94 0.92
N LYS A 29 -31.05 -13.73 -0.24
CA LYS A 29 -31.20 -12.55 -1.09
C LYS A 29 -32.08 -12.82 -2.31
N ASP A 30 -32.68 -11.76 -2.85
CA ASP A 30 -33.35 -11.80 -4.15
C ASP A 30 -32.30 -11.82 -5.27
N LEU A 31 -32.12 -12.98 -5.91
CA LEU A 31 -31.10 -13.20 -6.94
C LEU A 31 -31.32 -12.39 -8.21
N LYS A 32 -32.52 -11.82 -8.42
CA LYS A 32 -32.77 -10.91 -9.53
C LYS A 32 -32.21 -9.50 -9.29
N LYS A 33 -31.95 -9.15 -8.02
CA LYS A 33 -31.50 -7.82 -7.60
C LYS A 33 -30.10 -7.83 -6.98
N PHE A 34 -29.60 -9.00 -6.61
CA PHE A 34 -28.34 -9.15 -5.91
C PHE A 34 -27.56 -10.35 -6.42
N VAL A 35 -26.28 -10.13 -6.72
CA VAL A 35 -25.32 -11.18 -7.07
C VAL A 35 -24.04 -10.95 -6.26
N SER A 36 -23.51 -12.02 -5.66
CA SER A 36 -22.16 -11.99 -5.12
C SER A 36 -21.16 -12.39 -6.20
N VAL A 37 -20.01 -11.74 -6.22
CA VAL A 37 -18.97 -11.95 -7.24
C VAL A 37 -17.67 -12.33 -6.55
N VAL A 38 -17.07 -13.43 -6.98
CA VAL A 38 -15.70 -13.83 -6.65
C VAL A 38 -14.75 -13.14 -7.62
N VAL A 39 -13.70 -12.52 -7.08
CA VAL A 39 -12.60 -11.95 -7.87
C VAL A 39 -11.31 -12.69 -7.51
N LEU A 40 -10.75 -13.42 -8.47
CA LEU A 40 -9.41 -13.99 -8.33
C LEU A 40 -8.41 -13.05 -8.97
N ASP A 41 -7.60 -12.37 -8.16
CA ASP A 41 -6.58 -11.44 -8.63
C ASP A 41 -5.25 -12.19 -8.83
N GLU A 42 -4.49 -11.84 -9.85
CA GLU A 42 -3.30 -12.57 -10.33
C GLU A 42 -3.52 -14.08 -10.53
N ILE A 43 -4.66 -14.48 -11.11
CA ILE A 43 -5.03 -15.90 -11.26
C ILE A 43 -3.99 -16.73 -12.02
N GLY A 44 -3.26 -16.13 -12.97
CA GLY A 44 -2.20 -16.83 -13.71
C GLY A 44 -1.01 -17.25 -12.85
N LEU A 45 -0.75 -16.61 -11.70
CA LEU A 45 0.28 -17.07 -10.76
C LEU A 45 -0.07 -18.42 -10.11
N ALA A 46 -1.35 -18.77 -10.07
CA ALA A 46 -1.81 -20.04 -9.52
C ALA A 46 -1.79 -21.18 -10.55
N GLU A 47 -1.46 -20.90 -11.81
CA GLU A 47 -1.33 -21.88 -12.89
C GLU A 47 -0.19 -22.86 -12.63
N ASP A 48 0.98 -22.32 -12.28
CA ASP A 48 2.22 -23.08 -12.02
C ASP A 48 2.29 -23.66 -10.60
N SER A 49 1.22 -23.50 -9.81
CA SER A 49 1.21 -23.98 -8.43
C SER A 49 1.18 -25.52 -8.38
N PRO A 50 2.06 -26.15 -7.58
CA PRO A 50 2.07 -27.62 -7.44
C PRO A 50 0.81 -28.16 -6.78
N LEU A 51 0.03 -27.30 -6.11
CA LEU A 51 -1.21 -27.65 -5.43
C LEU A 51 -2.41 -27.71 -6.39
N MET A 52 -2.22 -27.36 -7.67
CA MET A 52 -3.25 -27.33 -8.70
C MET A 52 -4.56 -26.64 -8.26
N PRO A 53 -4.49 -25.42 -7.70
CA PRO A 53 -5.65 -24.72 -7.14
C PRO A 53 -6.74 -24.47 -8.18
N LEU A 54 -6.38 -24.25 -9.44
CA LEU A 54 -7.33 -23.96 -10.51
C LEU A 54 -8.12 -25.19 -11.00
N LYS A 55 -7.77 -26.40 -10.55
CA LYS A 55 -8.52 -27.61 -10.89
C LYS A 55 -9.94 -27.58 -10.31
N THR A 56 -10.14 -26.92 -9.17
CA THR A 56 -11.46 -26.79 -8.54
C THR A 56 -12.34 -25.75 -9.23
N LEU A 57 -11.78 -24.92 -10.13
CA LEU A 57 -12.52 -23.83 -10.74
C LEU A 57 -13.64 -24.34 -11.66
N HIS A 58 -13.41 -25.45 -12.37
CA HIS A 58 -14.40 -26.02 -13.29
C HIS A 58 -15.75 -26.35 -12.61
N PRO A 59 -15.80 -27.20 -11.57
CA PRO A 59 -17.08 -27.48 -10.89
C PRO A 59 -17.66 -26.24 -10.19
N LEU A 60 -16.82 -25.34 -9.68
CA LEU A 60 -17.27 -24.10 -9.04
C LEU A 60 -17.98 -23.14 -10.01
N LEU A 61 -17.55 -23.10 -11.28
CA LEU A 61 -18.19 -22.25 -12.30
C LEU A 61 -19.49 -22.85 -12.84
N GLU A 62 -19.62 -24.18 -12.88
CA GLU A 62 -20.83 -24.86 -13.39
C GLU A 62 -21.92 -24.96 -12.30
N ASP A 63 -21.53 -25.49 -11.14
CA ASP A 63 -22.46 -25.94 -10.10
C ASP A 63 -22.37 -25.11 -8.82
N GLY A 64 -21.37 -24.22 -8.71
CA GLY A 64 -21.15 -23.40 -7.50
C GLY A 64 -20.60 -24.19 -6.30
N THR A 65 -20.28 -25.46 -6.48
CA THR A 65 -19.83 -26.38 -5.45
C THR A 65 -18.62 -27.18 -5.93
N ALA A 66 -17.76 -27.63 -5.01
CA ALA A 66 -16.52 -28.31 -5.37
C ALA A 66 -16.67 -29.84 -5.48
N THR A 67 -17.78 -30.41 -4.99
CA THR A 67 -18.00 -31.86 -4.88
C THR A 67 -19.38 -32.26 -5.39
N THR A 68 -19.44 -33.32 -6.18
CA THR A 68 -20.66 -33.93 -6.72
C THR A 68 -21.58 -34.57 -5.66
N GLU A 69 -21.15 -34.68 -4.41
CA GLU A 69 -21.99 -35.20 -3.32
C GLU A 69 -23.04 -34.18 -2.83
N GLU A 70 -22.91 -32.90 -3.18
CA GLU A 70 -23.91 -31.85 -2.95
C GLU A 70 -24.90 -31.70 -4.12
N SER A 71 -24.83 -32.59 -5.13
CA SER A 71 -25.65 -32.52 -6.36
C SER A 71 -27.13 -32.90 -6.17
N GLY A 72 -27.59 -33.10 -4.94
CA GLY A 72 -29.00 -33.25 -4.60
C GLY A 72 -29.73 -31.91 -4.49
N LYS A 73 -29.86 -31.20 -5.62
CA LYS A 73 -30.34 -29.80 -5.77
C LYS A 73 -29.28 -28.75 -5.39
N THR A 74 -28.44 -28.38 -6.36
CA THR A 74 -27.67 -27.15 -6.29
C THR A 74 -28.66 -25.98 -6.14
N SER A 75 -28.69 -25.37 -4.97
CA SER A 75 -29.55 -24.21 -4.74
C SER A 75 -28.96 -23.00 -5.47
N ASP A 76 -29.79 -22.24 -6.18
CA ASP A 76 -29.39 -21.13 -7.06
C ASP A 76 -28.43 -20.11 -6.42
N HIS A 77 -28.42 -19.98 -5.10
CA HIS A 77 -27.51 -19.09 -4.38
C HIS A 77 -26.04 -19.54 -4.35
N HIS A 78 -25.71 -20.79 -4.72
CA HIS A 78 -24.32 -21.24 -4.87
C HIS A 78 -23.68 -20.75 -6.17
N ARG A 79 -24.49 -20.39 -7.18
CA ARG A 79 -24.00 -19.79 -8.42
C ARG A 79 -23.69 -18.33 -8.19
N VAL A 80 -22.40 -18.04 -8.08
CA VAL A 80 -21.86 -16.71 -7.84
C VAL A 80 -21.24 -16.18 -9.13
N GLY A 81 -21.23 -14.86 -9.31
CA GLY A 81 -20.47 -14.23 -10.39
C GLY A 81 -18.97 -14.48 -10.20
N PHE A 82 -18.22 -14.47 -11.30
CA PHE A 82 -16.78 -14.73 -11.29
C PHE A 82 -16.03 -13.76 -12.20
N ILE A 83 -14.93 -13.21 -11.71
CA ILE A 83 -13.97 -12.41 -12.47
C ILE A 83 -12.56 -12.90 -12.13
N GLY A 84 -11.79 -13.32 -13.13
CA GLY A 84 -10.37 -13.59 -13.00
C GLY A 84 -9.56 -12.46 -13.60
N LEU A 85 -8.65 -11.86 -12.83
CA LEU A 85 -7.69 -10.87 -13.29
C LEU A 85 -6.30 -11.49 -13.29
N SER A 86 -5.52 -11.25 -14.34
CA SER A 86 -4.17 -11.79 -14.45
C SER A 86 -3.32 -10.89 -15.32
N ASN A 87 -2.08 -10.66 -14.88
CA ASN A 87 -1.02 -10.16 -15.76
C ASN A 87 -0.31 -11.29 -16.53
N TRP A 88 -0.53 -12.54 -16.11
CA TRP A 88 0.07 -13.73 -16.72
C TRP A 88 -0.94 -14.47 -17.59
N ALA A 89 -0.46 -15.07 -18.68
CA ALA A 89 -1.30 -15.92 -19.51
C ALA A 89 -1.85 -17.11 -18.71
N LEU A 90 -3.07 -17.52 -19.05
CA LEU A 90 -3.72 -18.69 -18.47
C LEU A 90 -3.97 -19.72 -19.59
N ASP A 91 -3.99 -21.01 -19.26
CA ASP A 91 -4.33 -22.06 -20.22
C ASP A 91 -5.75 -21.84 -20.77
N PRO A 92 -5.93 -21.71 -22.10
CA PRO A 92 -7.23 -21.60 -22.75
C PRO A 92 -8.23 -22.70 -22.35
N ALA A 93 -7.75 -23.91 -22.03
CA ALA A 93 -8.62 -25.00 -21.60
C ALA A 93 -9.42 -24.68 -20.33
N LYS A 94 -8.85 -23.86 -19.43
CA LYS A 94 -9.50 -23.39 -18.19
C LYS A 94 -10.45 -22.22 -18.43
N MET A 95 -10.32 -21.55 -19.58
CA MET A 95 -11.07 -20.35 -19.96
C MET A 95 -12.26 -20.64 -20.88
N ASN A 96 -12.40 -21.87 -21.39
CA ASN A 96 -13.53 -22.29 -22.22
C ASN A 96 -14.92 -22.10 -21.56
N ARG A 97 -14.97 -21.88 -20.24
CA ARG A 97 -16.19 -21.65 -19.45
C ARG A 97 -16.51 -20.17 -19.20
N GLY A 98 -15.73 -19.26 -19.75
CA GLY A 98 -15.88 -17.83 -19.54
C GLY A 98 -15.59 -17.02 -20.79
N ILE A 99 -15.72 -15.70 -20.66
CA ILE A 99 -15.31 -14.74 -21.68
C ILE A 99 -13.90 -14.27 -21.30
N MET A 100 -12.91 -14.61 -22.12
CA MET A 100 -11.56 -14.09 -21.97
C MET A 100 -11.43 -12.76 -22.72
N LEU A 101 -11.03 -11.72 -22.00
CA LEU A 101 -10.59 -10.46 -22.59
C LEU A 101 -9.09 -10.34 -22.39
N SER A 102 -8.34 -10.32 -23.51
CA SER A 102 -6.90 -10.09 -23.50
C SER A 102 -6.60 -8.73 -24.10
N ARG A 103 -5.67 -8.00 -23.49
CA ARG A 103 -5.18 -6.70 -23.94
C ARG A 103 -3.66 -6.82 -24.12
N GLY A 104 -3.18 -6.47 -25.30
CA GLY A 104 -1.75 -6.33 -25.55
C GLY A 104 -1.23 -4.98 -25.10
N VAL A 105 -0.01 -4.66 -25.56
CA VAL A 105 0.59 -3.33 -25.38
C VAL A 105 -0.25 -2.31 -26.16
N PRO A 106 -0.67 -1.18 -25.55
CA PRO A 106 -1.46 -0.17 -26.23
C PRO A 106 -0.65 0.47 -27.36
N SER A 107 -1.35 0.75 -28.47
CA SER A 107 -0.82 1.53 -29.58
C SER A 107 -0.56 3.00 -29.20
N GLU A 108 0.20 3.73 -30.02
CA GLU A 108 0.44 5.17 -29.81
C GLU A 108 -0.88 5.97 -29.77
N ASN A 109 -1.89 5.56 -30.54
CA ASN A 109 -3.21 6.18 -30.55
C ASN A 109 -3.96 5.90 -29.24
N GLU A 110 -4.01 4.65 -28.77
CA GLU A 110 -4.67 4.32 -27.50
C GLU A 110 -4.00 5.00 -26.30
N LEU A 111 -2.67 5.14 -26.32
CA LEU A 111 -1.92 5.91 -25.32
C LEU A 111 -2.33 7.38 -25.34
N ARG A 112 -2.48 7.97 -26.54
CA ARG A 112 -2.95 9.35 -26.69
C ARG A 112 -4.37 9.50 -26.18
N ASP A 113 -5.28 8.61 -26.53
CA ASP A 113 -6.67 8.66 -26.08
C ASP A 113 -6.75 8.56 -24.55
N SER A 114 -5.96 7.67 -23.95
CA SER A 114 -5.85 7.54 -22.49
C SER A 114 -5.30 8.82 -21.84
N ALA A 115 -4.24 9.40 -22.41
CA ALA A 115 -3.62 10.63 -21.89
C ALA A 115 -4.55 11.84 -22.03
N SER A 116 -5.25 11.96 -23.17
CA SER A 116 -6.29 12.97 -23.38
C SER A 116 -7.43 12.82 -22.36
N GLY A 117 -7.85 11.57 -22.09
CA GLY A 117 -8.87 11.28 -21.07
C GLY A 117 -8.43 11.69 -19.65
N ILE A 118 -7.15 11.52 -19.31
CA ILE A 118 -6.60 12.00 -18.02
C ILE A 118 -6.70 13.53 -17.92
N CYS A 119 -6.49 14.25 -19.02
CA CYS A 119 -6.50 15.71 -19.07
C CYS A 119 -7.90 16.31 -19.35
N SER A 120 -8.97 15.51 -19.30
CA SER A 120 -10.33 15.93 -19.68
C SER A 120 -11.05 16.83 -18.65
N GLY A 121 -10.38 17.20 -17.55
CA GLY A 121 -10.97 18.06 -16.51
C GLY A 121 -11.18 19.51 -16.94
N ASP A 122 -10.41 20.00 -17.93
CA ASP A 122 -10.47 21.37 -18.44
C ASP A 122 -10.11 21.37 -19.94
N GLU A 123 -11.06 21.77 -20.80
CA GLU A 123 -10.91 21.72 -22.26
C GLU A 123 -9.84 22.69 -22.80
N ASP A 124 -9.65 23.84 -22.14
CA ASP A 124 -8.67 24.85 -22.58
C ASP A 124 -7.25 24.35 -22.29
N ILE A 125 -7.03 23.81 -21.08
CA ILE A 125 -5.75 23.22 -20.69
C ILE A 125 -5.46 21.97 -21.53
N GLN A 126 -6.47 21.13 -21.78
CA GLN A 126 -6.33 19.95 -22.63
C GLN A 126 -5.85 20.33 -24.03
N SER A 127 -6.48 21.34 -24.64
CA SER A 127 -6.11 21.85 -25.95
C SER A 127 -4.70 22.43 -25.97
N HIS A 128 -4.31 23.17 -24.92
CA HIS A 128 -2.96 23.71 -24.78
C HIS A 128 -1.90 22.59 -24.65
N LEU A 129 -2.21 21.53 -23.90
CA LEU A 129 -1.29 20.42 -23.66
C LEU A 129 -1.24 19.38 -24.78
N GLU A 130 -2.13 19.41 -25.75
CA GLU A 130 -2.25 18.37 -26.79
C GLU A 130 -0.91 18.05 -27.46
N ARG A 131 -0.16 19.08 -27.85
CA ARG A 131 1.16 18.91 -28.49
C ARG A 131 2.19 18.32 -27.54
N THR A 132 2.13 18.69 -26.26
CA THR A 132 3.01 18.15 -25.21
C THR A 132 2.68 16.69 -24.95
N ILE A 133 1.39 16.34 -24.77
CA ILE A 133 0.91 14.97 -24.60
C ILE A 133 1.37 14.09 -25.75
N TRP A 134 1.23 14.54 -27.00
CA TRP A 134 1.68 13.78 -28.15
C TRP A 134 3.19 13.44 -28.08
N LYS A 135 4.01 14.43 -27.73
CA LYS A 135 5.46 14.21 -27.56
C LYS A 135 5.77 13.31 -26.36
N LEU A 136 4.99 13.37 -25.28
CA LEU A 136 5.11 12.45 -24.14
C LEU A 136 4.79 11.01 -24.54
N CYS A 137 3.71 10.78 -25.31
CA CYS A 137 3.37 9.45 -25.83
C CYS A 137 4.52 8.87 -26.67
N LYS A 138 5.09 9.66 -27.59
CA LYS A 138 6.25 9.26 -28.39
C LYS A 138 7.49 8.98 -27.55
N GLY A 139 7.76 9.81 -26.55
CA GLY A 139 8.86 9.62 -25.62
C GLY A 139 8.74 8.32 -24.82
N TYR A 140 7.53 8.03 -24.32
CA TYR A 140 7.24 6.79 -23.60
C TYR A 140 7.32 5.57 -24.54
N PHE A 141 6.78 5.65 -25.75
CA PHE A 141 6.84 4.54 -26.71
C PHE A 141 8.29 4.20 -27.10
N ASP A 142 9.14 5.21 -27.30
CA ASP A 142 10.57 5.02 -27.52
C ASP A 142 11.27 4.44 -26.28
N LEU A 143 10.91 4.89 -25.07
CA LEU A 143 11.45 4.34 -23.82
C LEU A 143 11.08 2.87 -23.67
N TYR A 144 9.81 2.53 -23.88
CA TYR A 144 9.27 1.19 -23.76
C TYR A 144 9.94 0.20 -24.73
N LYS A 145 10.22 0.64 -25.96
CA LYS A 145 10.99 -0.18 -26.92
C LYS A 145 12.47 -0.33 -26.56
N ARG A 146 13.05 0.66 -25.87
CA ARG A 146 14.47 0.68 -25.54
C ARG A 146 14.80 -0.06 -24.26
N GLN A 147 13.89 -0.09 -23.28
CA GLN A 147 14.13 -0.78 -22.01
C GLN A 147 14.40 -2.27 -22.19
N SER A 148 13.82 -2.94 -23.19
CA SER A 148 14.13 -4.35 -23.49
C SER A 148 15.60 -4.61 -23.84
N ASN A 149 16.36 -3.56 -24.18
CA ASN A 149 17.80 -3.66 -24.42
C ASN A 149 18.66 -3.43 -23.17
N SER A 150 18.07 -3.03 -22.03
CA SER A 150 18.73 -2.88 -20.73
C SER A 150 19.41 -4.19 -20.34
N GLU A 151 20.65 -4.10 -19.88
CA GLU A 151 21.42 -5.24 -19.42
C GLU A 151 20.86 -5.73 -18.08
N THR A 152 20.43 -4.80 -17.22
CA THR A 152 19.76 -5.08 -15.94
C THR A 152 18.51 -5.91 -16.16
N LEU A 153 17.66 -5.57 -17.13
CA LEU A 153 16.44 -6.32 -17.42
C LEU A 153 16.69 -7.69 -18.03
N LYS A 154 17.67 -7.80 -18.94
CA LYS A 154 18.11 -9.09 -19.50
C LYS A 154 18.62 -10.03 -18.41
N ASN A 155 19.42 -9.52 -17.49
CA ASN A 155 19.97 -10.31 -16.38
C ASN A 155 18.87 -10.76 -15.40
N ALA A 156 17.85 -9.93 -15.19
CA ALA A 156 16.70 -10.25 -14.34
C ALA A 156 15.64 -11.13 -15.03
N GLN A 157 15.81 -11.47 -16.32
CA GLN A 157 14.79 -12.16 -17.14
C GLN A 157 13.43 -11.46 -17.09
N LYS A 158 13.45 -10.13 -17.20
CA LYS A 158 12.25 -9.28 -17.22
C LYS A 158 12.15 -8.52 -18.53
N ASP A 159 10.92 -8.38 -19.02
CA ASP A 159 10.65 -7.68 -20.27
C ASP A 159 10.41 -6.17 -20.08
N GLU A 160 9.98 -5.76 -18.88
CA GLU A 160 9.66 -4.37 -18.57
C GLU A 160 10.04 -3.98 -17.14
N PHE A 161 10.47 -2.72 -16.98
CA PHE A 161 10.62 -2.03 -15.70
C PHE A 161 9.66 -0.84 -15.62
N PHE A 162 9.60 -0.05 -16.69
CA PHE A 162 8.71 1.09 -16.84
C PHE A 162 7.43 0.67 -17.57
N GLY A 163 6.29 0.85 -16.91
CA GLY A 163 4.98 0.44 -17.42
C GLY A 163 4.00 1.60 -17.60
N LEU A 164 2.74 1.25 -17.90
CA LEU A 164 1.69 2.25 -18.15
C LEU A 164 1.36 3.11 -16.94
N ARG A 165 1.54 2.59 -15.71
CA ARG A 165 1.33 3.36 -14.49
C ARG A 165 2.34 4.51 -14.37
N ASP A 166 3.57 4.33 -14.84
CA ASP A 166 4.58 5.39 -14.91
C ASP A 166 4.16 6.46 -15.89
N PHE A 167 3.74 6.05 -17.08
CA PHE A 167 3.25 6.96 -18.12
C PHE A 167 2.03 7.77 -17.67
N TYR A 168 1.02 7.14 -17.08
CA TYR A 168 -0.17 7.87 -16.61
C TYR A 168 0.16 8.83 -15.47
N SER A 169 1.13 8.47 -14.60
CA SER A 169 1.58 9.35 -13.53
C SER A 169 2.39 10.54 -14.06
N LEU A 170 3.18 10.34 -15.11
CA LEU A 170 3.82 11.43 -15.87
C LEU A 170 2.77 12.40 -16.42
N VAL A 171 1.75 11.89 -17.12
CA VAL A 171 0.69 12.73 -17.71
C VAL A 171 -0.05 13.51 -16.63
N LYS A 172 -0.43 12.85 -15.53
CA LYS A 172 -1.10 13.50 -14.39
C LYS A 172 -0.24 14.61 -13.78
N MET A 173 1.07 14.39 -13.63
CA MET A 173 1.98 15.39 -13.05
C MET A 173 2.15 16.60 -13.98
N VAL A 174 2.31 16.37 -15.28
CA VAL A 174 2.39 17.46 -16.28
C VAL A 174 1.07 18.24 -16.34
N TYR A 175 -0.07 17.55 -16.29
CA TYR A 175 -1.38 18.20 -16.20
C TYR A 175 -1.52 19.02 -14.91
N GLY A 176 -1.07 18.49 -13.77
CA GLY A 176 -1.08 19.20 -12.49
C GLY A 176 -0.29 20.52 -12.53
N PHE A 177 0.87 20.56 -13.19
CA PHE A 177 1.60 21.80 -13.42
C PHE A 177 0.83 22.79 -14.30
N ALA A 178 0.21 22.30 -15.39
CA ALA A 178 -0.57 23.17 -16.27
C ALA A 178 -1.79 23.79 -15.56
N VAL A 179 -2.42 23.06 -14.65
CA VAL A 179 -3.55 23.56 -13.82
C VAL A 179 -3.11 24.65 -12.86
N GLN A 180 -1.85 24.64 -12.41
CA GLN A 180 -1.31 25.63 -11.49
C GLN A 180 -0.66 26.83 -12.19
N ALA A 181 -0.41 26.73 -13.50
CA ALA A 181 0.24 27.78 -14.29
C ALA A 181 -0.74 28.89 -14.70
N GLU A 182 -0.20 30.05 -15.09
CA GLU A 182 -1.04 31.11 -15.66
C GLU A 182 -1.59 30.70 -17.04
N PRO A 183 -2.79 31.14 -17.43
CA PRO A 183 -3.38 30.77 -18.72
C PRO A 183 -2.46 31.11 -19.90
N GLY A 184 -2.01 30.08 -20.63
CA GLY A 184 -1.15 30.21 -21.81
C GLY A 184 0.34 29.95 -21.54
N ASP A 185 0.76 29.79 -20.29
CA ASP A 185 2.12 29.39 -19.96
C ASP A 185 2.40 27.96 -20.43
N GLN A 186 3.57 27.79 -21.06
CA GLN A 186 4.07 26.47 -21.40
C GLN A 186 4.74 25.84 -20.18
N ILE A 187 4.56 24.53 -20.02
CA ILE A 187 5.34 23.71 -19.08
C ILE A 187 6.83 24.01 -19.27
N SER A 188 7.51 24.40 -18.20
CA SER A 188 8.93 24.71 -18.21
C SER A 188 9.80 23.47 -18.43
N ASP A 189 11.08 23.69 -18.74
CA ASP A 189 12.03 22.59 -18.93
C ASP A 189 12.31 21.84 -17.62
N ILE A 190 12.29 22.56 -16.50
CA ILE A 190 12.48 22.00 -15.16
C ILE A 190 11.28 21.12 -14.77
N GLU A 191 10.05 21.61 -14.93
CA GLU A 191 8.84 20.82 -14.63
C GLU A 191 8.75 19.56 -15.49
N LEU A 192 9.13 19.66 -16.77
CA LEU A 192 9.15 18.51 -17.66
C LEU A 192 10.24 17.51 -17.26
N GLU A 193 11.45 17.96 -16.98
CA GLU A 193 12.54 17.09 -16.50
C GLU A 193 12.16 16.40 -15.18
N GLN A 194 11.62 17.16 -14.23
CA GLN A 194 11.16 16.69 -12.93
C GLN A 194 10.07 15.62 -13.09
N SER A 195 9.09 15.86 -13.96
CA SER A 195 8.01 14.90 -14.24
C SER A 195 8.54 13.61 -14.84
N ILE A 196 9.51 13.68 -15.77
CA ILE A 196 10.13 12.51 -16.37
C ILE A 196 10.95 11.74 -15.33
N ARG A 197 11.83 12.40 -14.58
CA ARG A 197 12.70 11.73 -13.60
C ARG A 197 11.92 11.10 -12.45
N ARG A 198 10.87 11.77 -11.95
CA ARG A 198 10.04 11.23 -10.87
C ARG A 198 9.26 9.99 -11.29
N ASN A 199 8.86 9.90 -12.56
CA ASN A 199 8.07 8.78 -13.06
C ASN A 199 8.88 7.69 -13.76
N PHE A 200 10.07 8.02 -14.27
CA PHE A 200 10.98 7.10 -14.96
C PHE A 200 12.38 7.21 -14.35
N SER A 201 12.57 6.60 -13.18
CA SER A 201 13.85 6.45 -12.50
C SER A 201 13.96 5.07 -11.84
N GLY A 202 15.13 4.73 -11.29
CA GLY A 202 15.38 3.45 -10.62
C GLY A 202 16.00 2.37 -11.51
N LEU A 203 16.25 2.66 -12.79
CA LEU A 203 16.99 1.80 -13.71
C LEU A 203 18.26 2.53 -14.17
N ASP A 204 19.44 2.06 -13.75
CA ASP A 204 20.68 2.82 -13.87
C ASP A 204 21.27 2.81 -15.29
N ASP A 205 21.08 1.73 -16.05
CA ASP A 205 21.63 1.55 -17.39
C ASP A 205 20.78 2.20 -18.51
N LEU A 206 19.70 2.88 -18.14
CA LEU A 206 18.80 3.57 -19.06
C LEU A 206 18.56 4.99 -18.58
N ASN A 207 18.73 5.99 -19.46
CA ASN A 207 18.45 7.40 -19.13
C ASN A 207 17.18 7.88 -19.85
N PRO A 208 16.02 7.98 -19.14
CA PRO A 208 14.77 8.39 -19.74
C PRO A 208 14.79 9.83 -20.24
N VAL A 209 15.40 10.77 -19.52
CA VAL A 209 15.50 12.18 -19.96
C VAL A 209 16.19 12.28 -21.33
N LYS A 210 17.25 11.47 -21.56
CA LYS A 210 17.95 11.39 -22.85
C LYS A 210 17.07 10.82 -23.97
N ILE A 211 16.15 9.94 -23.65
CA ILE A 211 15.21 9.36 -24.64
C ILE A 211 14.14 10.39 -24.97
N PHE A 212 13.52 10.99 -23.96
CA PHE A 212 12.52 12.04 -24.14
C PHE A 212 13.09 13.30 -24.81
N SER A 213 14.37 13.62 -24.64
CA SER A 213 15.01 14.78 -25.29
C SER A 213 15.05 14.70 -26.82
N ARG A 214 14.77 13.53 -27.41
CA ARG A 214 14.60 13.37 -28.86
C ARG A 214 13.32 14.02 -29.37
N HIS A 215 12.28 14.00 -28.55
CA HIS A 215 10.98 14.61 -28.83
C HIS A 215 10.84 16.01 -28.20
N PHE A 216 11.64 16.29 -27.18
CA PHE A 216 11.76 17.58 -26.51
C PHE A 216 13.21 18.10 -26.56
N PRO A 217 13.63 18.75 -27.67
CA PRO A 217 15.01 19.23 -27.81
C PRO A 217 15.50 20.13 -26.67
N ARG A 218 14.59 20.89 -26.04
CA ARG A 218 14.84 21.73 -24.86
C ARG A 218 15.40 20.99 -23.65
N LEU A 219 15.13 19.69 -23.51
CA LEU A 219 15.70 18.86 -22.43
C LEU A 219 17.18 18.51 -22.62
N LYS A 220 17.79 18.82 -23.78
CA LYS A 220 19.20 18.52 -24.02
C LYS A 220 20.13 19.32 -23.10
N ASP A 221 19.73 20.52 -22.72
CA ASP A 221 20.52 21.36 -21.83
C ASP A 221 20.43 20.86 -20.38
N CYS A 222 19.25 20.37 -19.97
CA CYS A 222 19.05 19.69 -18.69
C CYS A 222 19.95 18.45 -18.49
N LEU A 223 20.31 17.75 -19.58
CA LEU A 223 21.24 16.61 -19.49
C LEU A 223 22.66 17.03 -19.13
N LYS A 224 23.08 18.22 -19.53
CA LYS A 224 24.41 18.76 -19.24
C LYS A 224 24.44 19.43 -17.87
N TYR A 225 23.38 20.16 -17.54
CA TYR A 225 23.26 20.95 -16.33
C TYR A 225 21.90 20.69 -15.67
N PRO A 226 21.74 19.54 -14.98
CA PRO A 226 20.48 19.22 -14.33
C PRO A 226 20.17 20.25 -13.24
N SER A 227 18.94 20.76 -13.22
CA SER A 227 18.49 21.68 -12.17
C SER A 227 18.63 21.03 -10.79
N PRO A 228 19.02 21.77 -9.74
CA PRO A 228 19.06 21.23 -8.39
C PRO A 228 17.73 20.60 -7.96
N GLN A 229 16.60 21.14 -8.43
CA GLN A 229 15.25 20.61 -8.15
C GLN A 229 15.03 19.20 -8.69
N CYS A 230 15.79 18.81 -9.72
CA CYS A 230 15.74 17.50 -10.36
C CYS A 230 16.70 16.48 -9.71
N HIS A 231 17.45 16.85 -8.66
CA HIS A 231 18.28 15.90 -7.92
C HIS A 231 17.42 14.89 -7.13
N PRO A 232 17.86 13.62 -6.99
CA PRO A 232 17.09 12.57 -6.33
C PRO A 232 16.56 12.96 -4.94
N VAL A 233 17.37 13.61 -4.12
CA VAL A 233 16.97 14.07 -2.77
C VAL A 233 15.76 15.02 -2.82
N ASN A 234 15.77 15.96 -3.76
CA ASN A 234 14.70 16.96 -3.90
C ASN A 234 13.45 16.34 -4.50
N LEU A 235 13.59 15.41 -5.46
CA LEU A 235 12.45 14.65 -6.00
C LEU A 235 11.76 13.78 -4.94
N ILE A 236 12.55 13.17 -4.04
CA ILE A 236 12.02 12.40 -2.91
C ILE A 236 11.30 13.33 -1.93
N GLN A 237 11.91 14.43 -1.54
CA GLN A 237 11.30 15.42 -0.64
C GLN A 237 9.96 15.96 -1.20
N GLN A 238 9.93 16.33 -2.47
CA GLN A 238 8.69 16.78 -3.14
C GLN A 238 7.64 15.67 -3.18
N SER A 239 8.06 14.41 -3.31
CA SER A 239 7.13 13.27 -3.27
C SER A 239 6.51 13.03 -1.88
N LEU A 240 7.21 13.46 -0.83
CA LEU A 240 6.76 13.37 0.56
C LEU A 240 5.89 14.58 0.96
N GLY A 241 6.23 15.77 0.46
CA GLY A 241 5.52 17.02 0.70
C GLY A 241 4.21 17.11 -0.10
N ARG A 242 3.19 16.32 0.27
CA ARG A 242 1.86 16.42 -0.36
C ARG A 242 1.18 17.74 -0.01
N THR A 243 0.82 18.53 -1.01
CA THR A 243 -0.14 19.63 -0.87
C THR A 243 -1.56 19.10 -1.06
N GLU A 244 -2.57 19.70 -0.42
CA GLU A 244 -3.97 19.23 -0.48
C GLU A 244 -4.57 19.22 -1.90
N ASN A 245 -3.90 19.84 -2.87
CA ASN A 245 -4.36 20.02 -4.26
C ASN A 245 -3.65 19.13 -5.28
N GLU A 246 -2.60 18.38 -4.89
CA GLU A 246 -1.98 17.40 -5.78
C GLU A 246 -2.78 16.08 -5.73
N GLY A 247 -3.33 15.66 -6.88
CA GLY A 247 -3.96 14.34 -7.01
C GLY A 247 -3.06 13.21 -6.50
N GLU A 248 -3.64 12.07 -6.11
CA GLU A 248 -2.91 10.97 -5.46
C GLU A 248 -1.63 10.59 -6.22
N SER A 249 -0.47 10.97 -5.66
CA SER A 249 0.84 10.55 -6.14
C SER A 249 1.16 9.14 -5.65
N ARG A 250 1.89 8.39 -6.48
CA ARG A 250 2.32 7.02 -6.16
C ARG A 250 3.24 7.01 -4.94
N TYR A 251 3.22 5.90 -4.21
CA TYR A 251 4.16 5.67 -3.11
C TYR A 251 5.60 5.54 -3.64
N LEU A 252 6.56 5.83 -2.77
CA LEU A 252 7.98 5.70 -3.08
C LEU A 252 8.44 4.26 -2.86
N LEU A 253 9.17 3.73 -3.84
CA LEU A 253 10.04 2.57 -3.67
C LEU A 253 11.48 3.09 -3.73
N VAL A 254 12.18 3.08 -2.59
CA VAL A 254 13.57 3.55 -2.52
C VAL A 254 14.50 2.35 -2.66
N LEU A 255 15.09 2.20 -3.83
CA LEU A 255 16.14 1.24 -4.07
C LEU A 255 17.38 1.67 -3.28
N THR A 256 17.95 0.75 -2.51
CA THR A 256 19.06 1.05 -1.61
C THR A 256 20.08 -0.07 -1.62
N GLU A 257 21.34 0.31 -1.52
CA GLU A 257 22.43 -0.60 -1.19
C GLU A 257 22.58 -0.64 0.34
N ASN A 258 22.83 -1.84 0.89
CA ASN A 258 23.11 -2.04 2.32
C ASN A 258 22.13 -1.36 3.29
N TYR A 259 20.86 -1.22 2.91
CA TYR A 259 19.80 -0.61 3.73
C TYR A 259 20.07 0.84 4.16
N ALA A 260 21.02 1.55 3.53
CA ALA A 260 21.45 2.89 3.94
C ALA A 260 20.37 3.97 3.76
N ALA A 261 19.41 3.77 2.84
CA ALA A 261 18.40 4.77 2.51
C ALA A 261 17.57 5.23 3.71
N LEU A 262 17.19 4.32 4.63
CA LEU A 262 16.36 4.71 5.78
C LEU A 262 17.08 5.74 6.66
N ARG A 263 18.38 5.54 6.92
CA ARG A 263 19.20 6.50 7.69
C ARG A 263 19.32 7.85 6.99
N LEU A 264 19.49 7.85 5.66
CA LEU A 264 19.56 9.08 4.86
C LEU A 264 18.22 9.84 4.87
N LEU A 265 17.11 9.10 4.81
CA LEU A 265 15.77 9.67 4.78
C LEU A 265 15.30 10.16 6.16
N GLN A 266 15.72 9.53 7.25
CA GLN A 266 15.45 9.99 8.62
C GLN A 266 15.85 11.47 8.82
N GLY A 267 16.99 11.89 8.28
CA GLY A 267 17.43 13.29 8.29
C GLY A 267 16.63 14.23 7.39
N GLN A 268 15.74 13.72 6.55
CA GLN A 268 14.85 14.51 5.70
C GLN A 268 13.42 14.59 6.26
N PHE A 269 13.08 13.70 7.21
CA PHE A 269 11.76 13.65 7.83
C PHE A 269 11.63 14.54 9.07
N HIS A 270 12.58 15.42 9.42
CA HIS A 270 12.56 16.16 10.70
C HIS A 270 11.23 16.85 11.08
N ASN A 271 10.38 17.19 10.11
CA ASN A 271 9.06 17.81 10.32
C ASN A 271 7.87 16.83 10.31
N HIS A 272 8.12 15.54 10.08
CA HIS A 272 7.15 14.46 10.03
C HIS A 272 7.58 13.35 11.00
N ASP A 273 6.64 12.69 11.67
CA ASP A 273 6.92 11.56 12.59
C ASP A 273 6.56 10.27 11.84
N PRO A 274 7.43 9.74 10.95
CA PRO A 274 7.11 8.57 10.15
C PRO A 274 7.05 7.33 11.03
N VAL A 275 6.02 6.50 10.83
CA VAL A 275 5.95 5.17 11.46
C VAL A 275 6.72 4.18 10.60
N VAL A 276 7.81 3.64 11.15
CA VAL A 276 8.60 2.59 10.47
C VAL A 276 8.00 1.23 10.78
N ILE A 277 7.61 0.51 9.74
CA ILE A 277 7.12 -0.87 9.83
C ILE A 277 8.23 -1.79 9.32
N PHE A 278 8.66 -2.74 10.14
CA PHE A 278 9.72 -3.70 9.80
C PHE A 278 9.32 -5.12 10.20
N GLY A 279 9.91 -6.12 9.53
CA GLY A 279 9.78 -7.51 9.93
C GLY A 279 10.56 -7.76 11.20
N SER A 280 9.86 -8.02 12.31
CA SER A 280 10.51 -8.25 13.59
C SER A 280 11.45 -9.46 13.52
N SER A 281 12.63 -9.30 14.14
CA SER A 281 13.65 -10.35 14.24
C SER A 281 13.66 -11.02 15.61
N PHE A 282 12.64 -10.81 16.45
CA PHE A 282 12.55 -11.47 17.74
C PHE A 282 12.35 -12.99 17.56
N PRO A 283 13.20 -13.85 18.17
CA PRO A 283 13.27 -15.29 17.84
C PRO A 283 11.98 -16.10 18.07
N LYS A 284 11.06 -15.57 18.89
CA LYS A 284 9.80 -16.24 19.24
C LYS A 284 8.59 -15.67 18.49
N ASP A 285 8.79 -14.67 17.64
CA ASP A 285 7.69 -14.10 16.89
C ASP A 285 7.22 -15.06 15.80
N GLN A 286 5.92 -15.38 15.84
CA GLN A 286 5.29 -16.12 14.76
C GLN A 286 5.02 -15.15 13.60
N GLN A 287 5.51 -15.47 12.41
CA GLN A 287 5.37 -14.64 11.20
C GLN A 287 3.91 -14.18 10.97
N TYR A 288 2.92 -15.04 11.22
CA TYR A 288 1.50 -14.69 11.07
C TYR A 288 1.01 -13.61 12.05
N THR A 289 1.52 -13.60 13.28
CA THR A 289 1.21 -12.59 14.30
C THR A 289 1.92 -11.27 14.00
N GLN A 290 3.11 -11.33 13.39
CA GLN A 290 3.81 -10.14 12.88
C GLN A 290 2.97 -9.44 11.81
N PHE A 291 2.43 -10.14 10.81
CA PHE A 291 1.55 -9.50 9.81
C PHE A 291 0.33 -8.80 10.42
N LYS A 292 -0.35 -9.47 11.36
CA LYS A 292 -1.53 -8.89 12.04
C LYS A 292 -1.22 -7.72 12.98
N SER A 293 0.00 -7.64 13.50
CA SER A 293 0.46 -6.55 14.37
C SER A 293 1.10 -5.40 13.58
N SER A 294 1.70 -5.66 12.42
CA SER A 294 2.02 -4.65 11.40
C SER A 294 0.76 -3.96 10.88
N ASP A 295 -0.31 -4.74 10.65
CA ASP A 295 -1.65 -4.23 10.33
C ASP A 295 -2.34 -3.53 11.52
N LYS A 296 -1.82 -3.74 12.75
CA LYS A 296 -2.32 -3.16 14.00
C LYS A 296 -1.17 -2.56 14.83
N GLN A 297 -0.49 -1.54 14.30
CA GLN A 297 0.42 -0.64 15.03
C GLN A 297 1.30 -1.27 16.12
N ILE A 298 2.55 -1.62 15.79
CA ILE A 298 3.65 -1.55 16.75
C ILE A 298 4.48 -0.33 16.38
N ILE A 299 4.50 0.66 17.27
CA ILE A 299 5.20 1.94 17.12
C ILE A 299 6.46 1.88 17.97
N TYR A 300 7.63 2.04 17.36
CA TYR A 300 8.86 2.37 18.08
C TYR A 300 9.20 3.83 17.80
N LYS A 301 9.33 4.64 18.86
CA LYS A 301 9.82 6.02 18.79
C LYS A 301 11.24 6.04 19.32
N ASP A 302 12.17 6.52 18.52
CA ASP A 302 13.55 6.73 18.95
C ASP A 302 13.70 8.19 19.42
N HIS A 303 14.25 8.39 20.61
CA HIS A 303 14.46 9.70 21.21
C HIS A 303 15.92 9.86 21.67
N LYS A 304 16.68 10.65 20.88
CA LYS A 304 17.80 11.57 21.24
C LYS A 304 19.16 11.31 20.59
N THR A 305 19.91 12.40 20.51
CA THR A 305 21.00 12.77 19.59
C THR A 305 22.39 12.89 20.25
N HIS A 306 23.44 12.43 19.54
CA HIS A 306 24.88 12.83 19.47
C HIS A 306 25.84 12.66 20.68
N PRO A 307 27.21 12.65 20.49
CA PRO A 307 28.04 12.76 19.27
C PRO A 307 29.04 11.58 19.05
N ALA A 308 29.79 11.64 17.94
CA ALA A 308 30.75 10.62 17.47
C ALA A 308 31.91 10.32 18.44
N ASN A 309 32.33 9.03 18.50
CA ASN A 309 33.73 8.59 18.49
C ASN A 309 33.86 7.06 18.29
N GLU A 310 34.89 6.71 17.51
CA GLU A 310 35.69 5.49 17.33
C GLU A 310 35.19 4.09 17.78
N THR A 311 35.31 3.19 16.80
CA THR A 311 35.29 1.72 16.75
C THR A 311 35.55 0.94 18.06
N THR A 312 34.63 0.03 18.40
CA THR A 312 34.94 -1.37 18.77
C THR A 312 33.71 -2.25 18.49
N ILE A 313 33.93 -3.36 17.77
CA ILE A 313 32.93 -4.39 17.49
C ILE A 313 32.76 -5.21 18.78
N THR A 314 31.56 -5.21 19.37
CA THR A 314 31.16 -6.18 20.40
C THR A 314 29.73 -6.67 20.13
N ASP A 315 29.54 -7.98 20.26
CA ASP A 315 28.28 -8.70 20.10
C ASP A 315 27.27 -8.33 21.19
N GLU A 316 26.44 -7.30 20.99
CA GLU A 316 25.26 -7.07 21.84
C GLU A 316 24.06 -6.56 21.02
N ASN A 317 23.25 -7.47 20.47
CA ASN A 317 21.87 -7.14 20.06
C ASN A 317 20.95 -7.04 21.29
N CYS A 318 21.32 -6.18 22.24
CA CYS A 318 20.52 -5.86 23.42
C CYS A 318 20.20 -4.37 23.37
N LEU A 319 18.92 -4.00 23.54
CA LEU A 319 18.48 -2.59 23.65
C LEU A 319 18.81 -2.05 25.05
N THR A 320 20.06 -2.19 25.49
CA THR A 320 20.54 -1.77 26.82
C THR A 320 20.56 -0.25 26.97
N ASP A 321 20.52 0.49 25.86
CA ASP A 321 20.55 1.96 25.85
C ASP A 321 19.18 2.62 26.07
N ILE A 322 18.09 1.84 26.23
CA ILE A 322 16.74 2.36 26.47
C ILE A 322 16.35 2.09 27.91
N GLU A 323 16.20 3.15 28.71
CA GLU A 323 15.64 3.10 30.06
C GLU A 323 14.34 3.90 30.11
N LEU A 324 13.22 3.19 30.28
CA LEU A 324 11.92 3.80 30.48
C LEU A 324 11.81 4.32 31.91
N THR A 325 11.11 5.44 32.06
CA THR A 325 10.75 6.00 33.35
C THR A 325 9.24 5.85 33.62
N VAL A 326 8.85 6.02 34.87
CA VAL A 326 7.42 6.02 35.27
C VAL A 326 6.65 7.12 34.52
N ASP A 327 7.30 8.25 34.26
CA ASP A 327 6.72 9.40 33.56
C ASP A 327 6.44 9.11 32.07
N ASP A 328 7.11 8.11 31.49
CA ASP A 328 6.83 7.65 30.12
C ASP A 328 5.59 6.75 30.05
N ILE A 329 5.30 6.02 31.13
CA ILE A 329 4.26 4.97 31.17
C ILE A 329 2.91 5.53 31.62
N LEU A 330 2.93 6.45 32.58
CA LEU A 330 1.72 7.01 33.17
C LEU A 330 0.78 7.67 32.12
N PRO A 331 1.27 8.48 31.15
CA PRO A 331 0.42 9.05 30.10
C PRO A 331 -0.16 7.98 29.16
N LEU A 332 0.59 6.90 28.91
CA LEU A 332 0.15 5.81 28.05
C LEU A 332 -1.01 5.03 28.69
N LEU A 333 -0.92 4.75 29.99
CA LEU A 333 -2.01 4.13 30.75
C LEU A 333 -3.27 5.00 30.75
N HIS A 334 -3.14 6.31 30.98
CA HIS A 334 -4.28 7.23 30.92
C HIS A 334 -4.88 7.37 29.51
N SER A 335 -4.11 7.07 28.46
CA SER A 335 -4.59 7.12 27.07
C SER A 335 -5.38 5.87 26.64
N LEU A 336 -5.44 4.81 27.46
CA LEU A 336 -6.11 3.55 27.09
C LEU A 336 -7.61 3.74 26.78
N ASN A 337 -8.13 3.04 25.78
CA ASN A 337 -9.57 3.08 25.50
C ASN A 337 -10.32 2.09 26.40
N GLU A 338 -11.17 2.59 27.29
CA GLU A 338 -11.94 1.81 28.28
C GLU A 338 -12.89 0.79 27.65
N HIS A 339 -13.30 1.00 26.40
CA HIS A 339 -14.25 0.14 25.70
C HIS A 339 -13.58 -0.97 24.86
N LYS A 340 -12.25 -1.10 24.92
CA LYS A 340 -11.55 -2.23 24.28
C LYS A 340 -11.68 -3.49 25.13
N ALA A 341 -11.60 -4.64 24.46
CA ALA A 341 -11.65 -5.94 25.10
C ALA A 341 -10.48 -6.12 26.08
N THR A 342 -10.79 -6.80 27.17
CA THR A 342 -9.85 -7.20 28.22
C THR A 342 -8.82 -8.21 27.71
N GLY A 343 -7.60 -8.14 28.24
CA GLY A 343 -6.55 -9.13 27.99
C GLY A 343 -6.89 -10.53 28.54
N PRO A 344 -6.03 -11.53 28.28
CA PRO A 344 -6.18 -12.88 28.86
C PRO A 344 -6.09 -12.90 30.40
N ASP A 345 -5.57 -11.82 30.99
CA ASP A 345 -5.43 -11.59 32.43
C ASP A 345 -6.73 -11.16 33.14
N GLY A 346 -7.77 -10.78 32.39
CA GLY A 346 -9.04 -10.34 32.98
C GLY A 346 -9.07 -8.89 33.46
N PHE A 347 -8.01 -8.09 33.26
CA PHE A 347 -7.97 -6.68 33.66
C PHE A 347 -8.48 -5.74 32.57
N SER A 348 -9.61 -5.07 32.83
CA SER A 348 -10.16 -4.09 31.89
C SER A 348 -9.28 -2.84 31.78
N ASN A 349 -9.27 -2.19 30.61
CA ASN A 349 -8.57 -0.92 30.43
C ASN A 349 -9.04 0.20 31.37
N LYS A 350 -10.29 0.10 31.86
CA LYS A 350 -10.81 1.01 32.89
C LYS A 350 -10.07 0.84 34.22
N ILE A 351 -9.87 -0.39 34.67
CA ILE A 351 -9.11 -0.68 35.89
C ILE A 351 -7.67 -0.20 35.74
N LEU A 352 -7.02 -0.49 34.60
CA LEU A 352 -5.64 -0.06 34.34
C LEU A 352 -5.47 1.47 34.35
N LYS A 353 -6.49 2.21 33.89
CA LYS A 353 -6.53 3.68 33.95
C LYS A 353 -6.74 4.21 35.36
N GLU A 354 -7.66 3.62 36.11
CA GLU A 354 -7.99 4.04 37.48
C GLU A 354 -6.84 3.73 38.45
N THR A 355 -6.07 2.67 38.21
CA THR A 355 -4.92 2.28 39.03
C THR A 355 -3.57 2.71 38.42
N ALA A 356 -3.56 3.59 37.42
CA ALA A 356 -2.38 3.92 36.63
C ALA A 356 -1.20 4.41 37.49
N GLU A 357 -1.46 5.29 38.46
CA GLU A 357 -0.45 5.83 39.37
C GLU A 357 0.24 4.73 40.20
N GLN A 358 -0.52 3.71 40.61
CA GLN A 358 -0.04 2.65 41.48
C GLN A 358 0.70 1.55 40.71
N ILE A 359 0.27 1.24 39.47
CA ILE A 359 0.87 0.15 38.68
C ILE A 359 2.03 0.61 37.80
N SER A 360 2.13 1.91 37.48
CA SER A 360 3.20 2.43 36.60
C SER A 360 4.62 2.06 37.06
N PRO A 361 4.98 2.12 38.36
CA PRO A 361 6.31 1.72 38.83
C PRO A 361 6.62 0.24 38.55
N SER A 362 5.65 -0.66 38.76
CA SER A 362 5.81 -2.09 38.52
C SER A 362 5.91 -2.40 37.03
N LEU A 363 5.10 -1.74 36.20
CA LEU A 363 5.17 -1.87 34.74
C LEU A 363 6.49 -1.30 34.19
N CYS A 364 6.97 -0.20 34.74
CA CYS A 364 8.28 0.38 34.39
C CYS A 364 9.42 -0.60 34.62
N LEU A 365 9.44 -1.23 35.80
CA LEU A 365 10.42 -2.25 36.12
C LEU A 365 10.31 -3.43 35.14
N LEU A 366 9.10 -3.91 34.88
CA LEU A 366 8.87 -5.05 34.00
C LEU A 366 9.28 -4.77 32.55
N PHE A 367 8.93 -3.60 32.00
CA PHE A 367 9.33 -3.21 30.65
C PHE A 367 10.85 -3.05 30.54
N ASN A 368 11.51 -2.42 31.51
CA ASN A 368 12.97 -2.29 31.51
C ASN A 368 13.67 -3.66 31.65
N LEU A 369 13.11 -4.58 32.44
CA LEU A 369 13.61 -5.96 32.50
C LEU A 369 13.44 -6.68 31.17
N SER A 370 12.30 -6.49 30.48
CA SER A 370 12.08 -7.06 29.15
C SER A 370 13.01 -6.49 28.09
N LEU A 371 13.30 -5.18 28.13
CA LEU A 371 14.25 -4.53 27.23
C LEU A 371 15.69 -5.03 27.46
N ARG A 372 16.11 -5.13 28.73
CA ARG A 372 17.46 -5.60 29.10
C ARG A 372 17.67 -7.10 28.83
N SER A 373 16.63 -7.92 28.97
CA SER A 373 16.70 -9.37 28.75
C SER A 373 16.37 -9.80 27.32
N GLY A 374 15.87 -8.88 26.49
CA GLY A 374 15.38 -9.20 25.15
C GLY A 374 14.19 -10.17 25.14
N SER A 375 13.45 -10.29 26.24
CA SER A 375 12.38 -11.27 26.43
C SER A 375 11.12 -10.65 27.03
N LEU A 376 9.98 -10.87 26.37
CA LEU A 376 8.65 -10.50 26.90
C LEU A 376 8.04 -11.67 27.70
N PRO A 377 7.23 -11.37 28.75
CA PRO A 377 6.40 -12.36 29.41
C PRO A 377 5.53 -13.13 28.41
N ASP A 378 5.34 -14.43 28.62
CA ASP A 378 4.59 -15.26 27.67
C ASP A 378 3.11 -14.86 27.60
N ASP A 379 2.52 -14.37 28.70
CA ASP A 379 1.14 -13.88 28.75
C ASP A 379 0.90 -12.67 27.83
N TRP A 380 1.93 -11.85 27.58
CA TRP A 380 1.83 -10.69 26.68
C TRP A 380 1.87 -11.07 25.20
N LYS A 381 2.25 -12.31 24.88
CA LYS A 381 2.26 -12.86 23.52
C LYS A 381 0.89 -13.44 23.15
N ILE A 382 -0.02 -13.54 24.12
CA ILE A 382 -1.35 -14.12 23.98
C ILE A 382 -2.37 -12.98 23.93
N SER A 383 -3.26 -12.98 22.92
CA SER A 383 -4.36 -12.02 22.84
C SER A 383 -5.71 -12.73 22.79
N ASN A 384 -6.67 -12.26 23.58
CA ASN A 384 -8.02 -12.79 23.58
C ASN A 384 -8.82 -12.16 22.44
N ILE A 385 -9.33 -12.99 21.52
CA ILE A 385 -10.17 -12.53 20.42
C ILE A 385 -11.62 -12.65 20.86
N VAL A 386 -12.24 -11.51 21.21
CA VAL A 386 -13.68 -11.45 21.44
C VAL A 386 -14.37 -11.09 20.13
N PRO A 387 -15.07 -12.02 19.46
CA PRO A 387 -15.81 -11.74 18.25
C PRO A 387 -16.95 -10.76 18.53
N VAL A 388 -16.99 -9.65 17.80
CA VAL A 388 -18.05 -8.64 17.92
C VAL A 388 -19.19 -9.00 16.96
N PHE A 389 -20.32 -9.44 17.51
CA PHE A 389 -21.51 -9.81 16.75
C PHE A 389 -22.25 -8.57 16.25
N LYS A 390 -22.38 -8.42 14.92
CA LYS A 390 -23.37 -7.52 14.32
C LYS A 390 -24.65 -8.33 14.01
N LYS A 391 -25.69 -8.13 14.82
CA LYS A 391 -27.09 -8.66 14.75
C LYS A 391 -27.26 -10.11 14.19
N GLY A 392 -27.67 -11.04 15.06
CA GLY A 392 -28.03 -12.44 14.75
C GLY A 392 -27.97 -13.35 15.99
N LYS A 393 -28.36 -14.64 15.86
CA LYS A 393 -28.29 -15.64 16.96
C LYS A 393 -26.83 -15.99 17.31
N ARG A 394 -26.58 -16.29 18.58
CA ARG A 394 -25.27 -16.20 19.29
C ARG A 394 -24.34 -17.42 19.13
N ASP A 395 -24.61 -18.31 18.16
CA ASP A 395 -24.05 -19.67 18.23
C ASP A 395 -23.02 -19.98 17.12
N HIS A 396 -22.66 -18.99 16.29
CA HIS A 396 -21.61 -19.13 15.28
C HIS A 396 -20.66 -17.93 15.28
N VAL A 397 -19.43 -18.15 15.78
CA VAL A 397 -18.32 -17.21 15.68
C VAL A 397 -17.63 -17.41 14.32
N SER A 398 -17.64 -16.38 13.47
CA SER A 398 -16.77 -16.29 12.29
C SER A 398 -15.93 -15.03 12.42
N ILE A 399 -14.61 -15.19 12.58
CA ILE A 399 -13.66 -14.07 12.53
C ILE A 399 -13.36 -13.80 11.06
N SER A 400 -14.07 -12.84 10.46
CA SER A 400 -13.78 -12.33 9.13
C SER A 400 -13.13 -10.96 9.23
N THR A 401 -11.81 -10.82 9.02
CA THR A 401 -11.25 -9.55 8.50
C THR A 401 -9.86 -9.73 7.87
N TYR A 402 -9.79 -9.69 6.55
CA TYR A 402 -8.74 -8.96 5.82
C TYR A 402 -9.37 -7.62 5.44
N PHE A 403 -8.76 -6.50 5.84
CA PHE A 403 -9.02 -5.18 5.26
C PHE A 403 -7.68 -4.49 5.05
N SER A 404 -7.24 -4.39 3.80
CA SER A 404 -6.42 -3.26 3.38
C SER A 404 -7.28 -2.00 3.43
N PHE A 405 -6.85 -0.98 4.16
CA PHE A 405 -6.67 0.38 3.65
C PHE A 405 -6.11 1.28 4.74
N VAL A 406 -5.01 1.96 4.39
CA VAL A 406 -4.47 3.14 5.06
C VAL A 406 -5.61 4.13 5.32
N LYS A 407 -5.82 4.48 6.59
CA LYS A 407 -6.69 5.59 6.98
C LYS A 407 -5.86 6.64 7.71
N TYR A 408 -5.83 7.81 7.09
CA TYR A 408 -5.37 9.11 7.57
C TYR A 408 -5.69 9.37 9.05
N ILE A 409 -4.71 9.83 9.84
CA ILE A 409 -4.97 10.64 11.03
C ILE A 409 -4.42 12.04 10.75
N LYS A 410 -5.34 13.01 10.64
CA LYS A 410 -5.05 14.44 10.81
C LYS A 410 -4.44 14.63 12.19
N SER A 411 -3.19 15.10 12.27
CA SER A 411 -2.76 15.81 13.47
C SER A 411 -3.25 17.24 13.34
N SER A 412 -4.39 17.52 13.97
CA SER A 412 -4.91 18.85 14.20
C SER A 412 -3.92 19.64 15.07
N ARG A 413 -2.96 20.33 14.47
CA ARG A 413 -2.34 21.51 15.11
C ARG A 413 -3.33 22.67 14.99
N THR A 414 -4.35 22.68 15.82
CA THR A 414 -4.99 23.95 16.18
C THR A 414 -4.05 24.64 17.15
N LEU A 415 -3.13 25.44 16.61
CA LEU A 415 -2.53 26.54 17.34
C LEU A 415 -3.68 27.42 17.84
N ARG A 416 -3.98 27.32 19.12
CA ARG A 416 -4.74 28.38 19.82
C ARG A 416 -3.84 29.61 19.84
N THR A 417 -3.98 30.46 18.84
CA THR A 417 -3.66 31.88 19.00
C THR A 417 -4.90 32.56 19.56
N SER A 418 -4.72 33.13 20.74
CA SER A 418 -5.67 33.99 21.41
C SER A 418 -6.14 35.12 20.49
N GLN A 419 -7.44 35.24 20.25
CA GLN A 419 -8.12 36.54 20.23
C GLN A 419 -9.61 36.38 20.62
N ASN A 420 -10.02 37.27 21.51
CA ASN A 420 -11.37 37.54 21.99
C ASN A 420 -12.45 37.52 20.89
N LYS A 421 -13.57 36.84 21.16
CA LYS A 421 -14.92 37.47 21.22
C LYS A 421 -15.98 36.47 21.73
N ARG A 422 -16.98 37.08 22.38
CA ARG A 422 -18.06 36.56 23.23
C ARG A 422 -19.09 35.66 22.51
N PRO A 423 -19.98 34.97 23.28
CA PRO A 423 -20.83 33.89 22.78
C PRO A 423 -22.10 34.43 22.14
N PHE A 424 -22.63 33.70 21.17
CA PHE A 424 -24.04 33.78 20.81
C PHE A 424 -24.63 32.39 20.63
N ALA A 425 -25.79 32.23 21.24
CA ALA A 425 -26.55 31.02 21.39
C ALA A 425 -27.42 30.70 20.17
N SER A 426 -27.90 29.45 20.19
CA SER A 426 -29.26 29.01 19.88
C SER A 426 -29.50 28.27 18.55
N LYS A 427 -30.00 27.03 18.74
CA LYS A 427 -31.16 26.38 18.10
C LYS A 427 -31.14 26.27 16.56
N CYS A 428 -30.97 25.05 16.05
CA CYS A 428 -32.04 24.07 15.82
C CYS A 428 -31.43 22.67 15.68
#